data_AF-G5EJL4-F1
#
_entry.id   AF-G5EJL4-F1
#
_cell.length_a   1.000
_cell.length_b   1.000
_cell.length_c   1.000
_cell.angle_alpha   90.00
_cell.angle_beta   90.00
_cell.angle_gamma   90.00
#
_symmetry.space_group_name_H-M   'P 1'
#
loop_
_entity.id
_entity.type
_entity.pdbx_description
1 polymer ?
#
loop_
_entity_poly.entity_id
_entity_poly.type
_entity_poly.pdbx_seq_one_letter_code
_entity_poly.pdbx_strand_id
1 'polypeptide(L)'
;LWPSNYSNPTMPSNCAGSEFKERKLSPKLRSKLKRSWPDVESGNDPRFWEGEWNKHGKCSEQTLNQMQYFQRSHEMWYSFNITEILRNASIVPHP
;
A
#
# COMPACT_ATOMS: atom_id res chain seq x y z
N LEU A 1 1.01 3.21 -0.28
CA LEU A 1 1.76 4.11 0.64
C LEU A 1 2.91 4.69 -0.16
N TRP A 2 2.94 6.00 -0.39
CA TRP A 2 3.98 6.59 -1.23
C TRP A 2 4.90 7.47 -0.36
N PRO A 3 6.19 7.14 -0.23
CA PRO A 3 7.16 8.04 0.34
C PRO A 3 7.16 9.36 -0.44
N SER A 4 7.32 10.49 0.26
CA SER A 4 7.28 11.81 -0.35
C SER A 4 8.45 12.65 0.13
N ASN A 5 9.00 13.48 -0.77
CA ASN A 5 9.96 14.52 -0.42
C ASN A 5 9.30 15.91 -0.24
N TYR A 6 7.96 15.97 -0.10
CA TYR A 6 7.09 17.16 0.01
C TYR A 6 7.10 18.09 -1.22
N SER A 7 8.27 18.40 -1.76
CA SER A 7 8.47 19.39 -2.82
C SER A 7 8.00 18.92 -4.21
N ASN A 8 7.88 17.61 -4.44
CA ASN A 8 7.41 17.08 -5.71
C ASN A 8 6.42 15.91 -5.47
N PRO A 9 5.17 16.01 -5.98
CA PRO A 9 4.13 15.02 -5.72
C PRO A 9 4.41 13.64 -6.34
N THR A 10 5.30 13.54 -7.33
CA THR A 10 5.66 12.28 -7.98
C THR A 10 6.97 11.68 -7.46
N MET A 11 7.62 12.34 -6.50
CA MET A 11 8.92 11.94 -5.97
C MET A 11 8.93 11.74 -4.45
N PRO A 12 9.76 10.79 -3.98
CA PRO A 12 10.58 9.86 -4.76
C PRO A 12 9.76 8.72 -5.41
N SER A 13 10.18 8.28 -6.60
CA SER A 13 9.66 7.08 -7.27
C SER A 13 10.75 6.36 -8.06
N ASN A 14 10.53 5.08 -8.37
CA ASN A 14 11.43 4.20 -9.13
C ASN A 14 12.85 4.08 -8.53
N CYS A 15 12.98 4.17 -7.21
CA CYS A 15 14.28 4.07 -6.54
C CYS A 15 14.94 2.70 -6.77
N ALA A 16 16.27 2.68 -6.72
CA ALA A 16 17.04 1.44 -6.64
C ALA A 16 16.74 0.74 -5.30
N GLY A 17 16.73 -0.60 -5.30
CA GLY A 17 16.37 -1.40 -4.13
C GLY A 17 16.12 -2.85 -4.49
N SER A 18 15.77 -3.67 -3.50
CA SER A 18 15.53 -5.09 -3.72
C SER A 18 14.24 -5.34 -4.51
N GLU A 19 14.28 -6.35 -5.37
CA GLU A 19 13.10 -6.80 -6.10
C GLU A 19 12.00 -7.26 -5.15
N PHE A 20 10.75 -7.05 -5.59
CA PHE A 20 9.59 -7.62 -4.92
C PHE A 20 9.70 -9.14 -4.86
N LYS A 21 9.52 -9.71 -3.67
CA LYS A 21 9.43 -11.15 -3.48
C LYS A 21 8.21 -11.46 -2.65
N GLU A 22 7.16 -11.98 -3.26
CA GLU A 22 5.91 -12.30 -2.53
C GLU A 22 6.16 -13.19 -1.31
N ARG A 23 7.11 -14.14 -1.41
CA ARG A 23 7.53 -15.01 -0.31
C ARG A 23 8.07 -14.28 0.94
N LYS A 24 8.47 -13.01 0.83
CA LYS A 24 8.85 -12.18 1.99
C LYS A 24 7.61 -11.70 2.79
N LEU A 25 6.41 -11.81 2.21
CA LEU A 25 5.16 -11.49 2.88
C LEU A 25 4.62 -12.76 3.56
N SER A 26 4.38 -12.67 4.88
CA SER A 26 3.78 -13.80 5.60
C SER A 26 2.39 -14.13 5.03
N PRO A 27 1.94 -15.41 5.07
CA PRO A 27 0.58 -15.77 4.66
C PRO A 27 -0.50 -14.90 5.33
N LYS A 28 -0.34 -14.62 6.62
CA LYS A 28 -1.25 -13.75 7.39
C LYS A 28 -1.29 -12.32 6.84
N LEU A 29 -0.14 -11.73 6.48
CA LEU A 29 -0.09 -10.40 5.89
C LEU A 29 -0.72 -10.40 4.50
N ARG A 30 -0.48 -11.41 3.66
CA ARG A 30 -1.12 -11.53 2.35
C ARG A 30 -2.65 -11.56 2.45
N SER A 31 -3.20 -12.35 3.38
CA SER A 31 -4.66 -12.36 3.63
C SER A 31 -5.20 -11.01 4.10
N LYS A 32 -4.42 -10.22 4.84
CA LYS A 32 -4.78 -8.86 5.24
C LYS A 32 -4.78 -7.91 4.04
N LEU A 33 -3.72 -7.95 3.22
CA LEU A 33 -3.57 -7.12 2.03
C LEU A 33 -4.66 -7.37 0.99
N LYS A 34 -5.10 -8.62 0.80
CA LYS A 34 -6.25 -8.93 -0.09
C LYS A 34 -7.53 -8.16 0.25
N ARG A 35 -7.69 -7.73 1.52
CA ARG A 35 -8.83 -6.90 1.94
C ARG A 35 -8.50 -5.42 1.94
N SER A 36 -7.33 -5.05 2.47
CA SER A 36 -6.99 -3.64 2.66
C SER A 36 -6.37 -2.97 1.43
N TRP A 37 -5.89 -3.76 0.48
CA TRP A 37 -5.17 -3.27 -0.70
C TRP A 37 -5.33 -4.21 -1.92
N PRO A 38 -6.56 -4.50 -2.37
CA PRO A 38 -6.80 -5.32 -3.55
C PRO A 38 -6.45 -4.58 -4.84
N ASP A 39 -6.17 -5.34 -5.91
CA ASP A 39 -6.24 -4.84 -7.28
C ASP A 39 -7.71 -4.76 -7.71
N VAL A 40 -8.22 -3.54 -7.87
CA VAL A 40 -9.62 -3.28 -8.25
C VAL A 40 -9.84 -3.21 -9.76
N GLU A 41 -8.78 -3.19 -10.56
CA GLU A 41 -8.87 -3.08 -12.02
C GLU A 41 -8.80 -4.45 -12.70
N SER A 42 -7.76 -5.24 -12.37
CA SER A 42 -7.51 -6.53 -13.03
C SER A 42 -7.72 -7.75 -12.13
N GLY A 43 -7.86 -7.53 -10.82
CA GLY A 43 -8.00 -8.60 -9.82
C GLY A 43 -6.71 -9.39 -9.55
N ASN A 44 -5.55 -8.90 -9.99
CA ASN A 44 -4.25 -9.53 -9.76
C ASN A 44 -3.47 -8.81 -8.66
N ASP A 45 -3.84 -9.08 -7.40
CA ASP A 45 -3.23 -8.40 -6.25
C ASP A 45 -1.70 -8.51 -6.21
N PRO A 46 -1.05 -9.69 -6.44
CA PRO A 46 0.40 -9.78 -6.39
C PRO A 46 1.10 -8.90 -7.43
N ARG A 47 0.56 -8.81 -8.65
CA ARG A 47 1.10 -7.95 -9.71
C ARG A 47 0.97 -6.47 -9.34
N PHE A 48 -0.15 -6.10 -8.75
CA PHE A 48 -0.37 -4.73 -8.27
C PHE A 48 0.60 -4.38 -7.12
N TRP A 49 0.74 -5.25 -6.12
CA TRP A 49 1.68 -5.06 -5.02
C TRP A 49 3.13 -4.98 -5.50
N GLU A 50 3.52 -5.79 -6.48
CA GLU A 50 4.82 -5.70 -7.11
C GLU A 50 5.05 -4.33 -7.77
N GLY A 51 4.07 -3.83 -8.52
CA GLY A 51 4.13 -2.49 -9.12
C GLY A 51 4.31 -1.39 -8.07
N GLU A 52 3.53 -1.42 -6.99
CA GLU A 52 3.62 -0.46 -5.89
C GLU A 52 4.95 -0.55 -5.14
N TRP A 53 5.48 -1.76 -4.90
CA TRP A 53 6.80 -1.92 -4.31
C TRP A 53 7.89 -1.38 -5.23
N ASN A 54 7.82 -1.70 -6.52
CA ASN A 54 8.84 -1.34 -7.50
C ASN A 54 8.89 0.16 -7.76
N LYS A 55 7.72 0.81 -7.78
CA LYS A 55 7.61 2.24 -8.03
C LYS A 55 7.78 3.08 -6.76
N HIS A 56 7.27 2.63 -5.61
CA HIS A 56 7.20 3.45 -4.40
C HIS A 56 7.89 2.81 -3.18
N GLY A 57 7.66 1.52 -2.92
CA GLY A 57 8.16 0.84 -1.73
C GLY A 57 9.69 0.90 -1.57
N LYS A 58 10.44 0.65 -2.66
CA LYS A 58 11.93 0.73 -2.67
C LYS A 58 12.47 2.07 -2.18
N CYS A 59 11.74 3.17 -2.38
CA CYS A 59 12.15 4.49 -1.92
C CYS A 59 12.15 4.65 -0.40
N SER A 60 11.58 3.69 0.34
CA SER A 60 11.61 3.63 1.81
C SER A 60 12.44 2.47 2.35
N GLU A 61 13.13 1.70 1.50
CA GLU A 61 13.74 0.43 1.88
C GLU A 61 14.83 0.55 2.96
N GLN A 62 15.49 1.70 3.02
CA GLN A 62 16.47 2.01 4.07
C GLN A 62 15.86 2.05 5.49
N THR A 63 14.54 2.23 5.60
CA THR A 63 13.81 2.32 6.88
C THR A 63 12.77 1.21 7.04
N LEU A 64 12.09 0.85 5.95
CA LEU A 64 11.04 -0.17 5.90
C LEU A 64 11.39 -1.21 4.86
N ASN A 65 11.79 -2.41 5.28
CA ASN A 65 11.92 -3.52 4.33
C ASN A 65 10.54 -3.88 3.72
N GLN A 66 10.52 -4.71 2.68
CA GLN A 66 9.29 -5.06 1.97
C GLN A 66 8.15 -5.52 2.90
N MET A 67 8.44 -6.36 3.89
CA MET A 67 7.41 -6.83 4.84
C MET A 67 6.85 -5.66 5.67
N GLN A 68 7.73 -4.82 6.22
CA GLN A 68 7.35 -3.67 7.03
C GLN A 68 6.56 -2.62 6.23
N TYR A 69 6.93 -2.36 4.97
CA TYR A 69 6.22 -1.45 4.09
C TYR A 69 4.74 -1.85 3.91
N PHE A 70 4.49 -3.12 3.59
CA PHE A 70 3.13 -3.62 3.41
C PHE A 70 2.38 -3.72 4.75
N GLN A 71 3.05 -4.10 5.83
CA GLN A 71 2.47 -4.14 7.17
C GLN A 71 2.02 -2.73 7.60
N ARG A 72 2.88 -1.72 7.44
CA ARG A 72 2.56 -0.32 7.75
C ARG A 72 1.40 0.20 6.93
N SER A 73 1.35 -0.14 5.65
CA SER A 73 0.26 0.25 4.75
C SER A 73 -1.09 -0.34 5.19
N HIS A 74 -1.11 -1.62 5.57
CA HIS A 74 -2.29 -2.25 6.14
C HIS A 74 -2.72 -1.60 7.47
N GLU A 75 -1.78 -1.30 8.36
CA GLU A 75 -2.07 -0.64 9.63
C GLU A 75 -2.67 0.76 9.44
N MET A 76 -2.17 1.52 8.46
CA MET A 76 -2.76 2.81 8.10
C MET A 76 -4.21 2.66 7.61
N TRP A 77 -4.46 1.73 6.68
CA TRP A 77 -5.82 1.46 6.21
C TRP A 77 -6.75 1.04 7.36
N TYR A 78 -6.27 0.17 8.27
CA TYR A 78 -7.07 -0.32 9.39
C TYR A 78 -7.37 0.76 10.44
N SER A 79 -6.45 1.70 10.66
CA SER A 79 -6.60 2.77 11.66
C SER A 79 -7.59 3.85 11.23
N PHE A 80 -7.83 4.00 9.93
CA PHE A 80 -8.67 5.06 9.37
C PHE A 80 -9.80 4.47 8.52
N ASN A 81 -10.91 4.11 9.18
CA ASN A 81 -12.13 3.67 8.49
C ASN A 81 -12.85 4.86 7.85
N ILE A 82 -12.35 5.32 6.69
CA ILE A 82 -12.87 6.50 5.97
C ILE A 82 -14.36 6.35 5.69
N THR A 83 -14.85 5.14 5.38
CA THR A 83 -16.27 4.89 5.15
C THR A 83 -17.13 5.26 6.37
N GLU A 84 -16.68 4.89 7.57
CA GLU A 84 -17.40 5.20 8.80
C GLU A 84 -17.27 6.67 9.20
N ILE A 85 -16.08 7.24 9.03
CA ILE A 85 -15.82 8.67 9.26
C ILE A 85 -16.76 9.52 8.40
N LEU A 86 -16.87 9.22 7.10
CA LEU A 86 -17.75 9.95 6.18
C LEU A 86 -19.23 9.69 6.48
N ARG A 87 -19.61 8.44 6.78
CA ARG A 87 -21.00 8.10 7.14
C ARG A 87 -21.47 8.87 8.38
N ASN A 88 -20.62 9.01 9.40
CA ASN A 88 -20.94 9.78 10.61
C ASN A 88 -21.14 11.27 10.34
N ALA A 89 -20.55 11.79 9.25
CA ALA A 89 -20.78 13.14 8.74
C ALA A 89 -21.95 13.22 7.73
N SER A 90 -22.76 12.15 7.61
CA SER A 90 -23.83 12.01 6.62
C SER A 90 -23.37 12.12 5.16
N ILE A 91 -22.08 11.89 4.89
CA ILE A 91 -21.52 11.80 3.55
C ILE A 91 -21.51 10.33 3.14
N VAL A 92 -22.42 9.96 2.25
CA VAL A 92 -22.56 8.58 1.76
C VAL A 92 -22.30 8.51 0.26
N PRO A 93 -21.69 7.42 -0.25
CA PRO A 93 -21.58 7.21 -1.68
C PRO A 93 -22.96 7.23 -2.33
N HIS A 94 -23.10 7.98 -3.43
CA HIS A 94 -24.30 7.98 -4.26
C HIS A 94 -23.98 7.29 -5.60
N PRO A 95 -24.86 6.42 -6.10
CA PRO A 95 -24.73 5.82 -7.44
C PRO A 95 -24.69 6.86 -8.55
#